data_AF-A0A5B8HPI1-F1
#
_entry.id   AF-A0A5B8HPI1-F1
#
_cell.length_a   1.000
_cell.length_b   1.000
_cell.length_c   1.000
_cell.angle_alpha   90.00
_cell.angle_beta   90.00
_cell.angle_gamma   90.00
#
_symmetry.space_group_name_H-M   'P 1'
#
loop_
_entity.id
_entity.type
_entity.pdbx_description
1 polymer ?
#
loop_
_entity_poly.entity_id
_entity_poly.type
_entity_poly.pdbx_seq_one_letter_code
_entity_poly.pdbx_strand_id
1 'polypeptide(L)'
;MPRQHIYMKQKTLDGIRGLVDKRRNEGASASEANISSVGSELLEIGLRVVENLEKEKEGDDGLTFEERYRRQVIEELSKSRQCIQVMFKMMFDLTEIAGDNRYNYREYVEEFKSRTQQLLVEMFPDK
;
A
#
# COMPACT_ATOMS: atom_id res chain seq x y z
N MET A 1 0.45 -40.33 2.35
CA MET A 1 -0.27 -39.07 2.02
C MET A 1 -1.36 -39.36 1.00
N PRO A 2 -2.56 -38.79 1.13
CA PRO A 2 -3.61 -38.92 0.10
C PRO A 2 -3.10 -38.35 -1.23
N ARG A 3 -3.41 -39.03 -2.33
CA ARG A 3 -2.90 -38.67 -3.66
C ARG A 3 -3.87 -37.69 -4.32
N GLN A 4 -3.40 -36.47 -4.59
CA GLN A 4 -4.19 -35.45 -5.27
C GLN A 4 -3.67 -35.19 -6.68
N HIS A 5 -4.56 -35.19 -7.66
CA HIS A 5 -4.25 -34.78 -9.04
C HIS A 5 -4.67 -33.32 -9.23
N ILE A 6 -3.70 -32.44 -9.50
CA ILE A 6 -3.91 -31.00 -9.64
C ILE A 6 -3.51 -30.58 -11.05
N TYR A 7 -4.43 -29.93 -11.77
CA TYR A 7 -4.14 -29.31 -13.05
C TYR A 7 -3.52 -27.94 -12.82
N MET A 8 -2.35 -27.71 -13.40
CA MET A 8 -1.58 -26.48 -13.23
C MET A 8 -1.14 -25.92 -14.58
N LYS A 9 -0.99 -24.60 -14.65
CA LYS A 9 -0.46 -23.93 -15.84
C LYS A 9 1.01 -24.34 -16.05
N GLN A 10 1.47 -24.33 -17.30
CA GLN A 10 2.83 -24.72 -17.66
C GLN A 10 3.90 -23.96 -16.86
N LYS A 11 3.73 -22.63 -16.72
CA LYS A 11 4.61 -21.78 -15.91
C LYS A 11 4.76 -22.26 -14.46
N THR A 12 3.67 -22.73 -13.84
CA THR A 12 3.69 -23.23 -12.45
C THR A 12 4.43 -24.56 -12.36
N LEU A 13 4.19 -25.46 -13.32
CA LEU A 13 4.89 -26.74 -13.41
C LEU A 13 6.39 -26.55 -13.58
N ASP A 14 6.80 -25.64 -14.47
CA ASP A 14 8.21 -25.34 -14.72
C ASP A 14 8.89 -24.70 -13.49
N GLY A 15 8.17 -23.84 -12.77
CA GLY A 15 8.63 -23.31 -11.49
C GLY A 15 8.89 -24.40 -10.44
N ILE A 16 7.97 -25.36 -10.30
CA ILE A 16 8.14 -26.49 -9.37
C ILE A 16 9.34 -27.35 -9.78
N ARG A 17 9.51 -27.62 -11.08
CA ARG A 17 10.67 -28.36 -11.59
C ARG A 17 11.99 -27.65 -11.26
N GLY A 18 12.05 -26.33 -11.46
CA GLY A 18 13.23 -25.54 -11.10
C GLY A 18 13.58 -25.62 -9.61
N LEU A 19 12.57 -25.65 -8.73
CA LEU A 19 12.77 -25.85 -7.28
C LEU A 19 13.27 -27.26 -6.94
N VAL A 20 12.75 -28.29 -7.61
CA VAL A 20 13.22 -29.67 -7.46
C VAL A 20 14.70 -29.76 -7.87
N ASP A 21 15.05 -29.20 -9.02
CA ASP A 21 16.43 -29.21 -9.53
C ASP A 21 17.36 -28.44 -8.61
N LYS A 22 16.92 -27.30 -8.07
CA LYS A 22 17.68 -26.53 -7.07
C LYS A 22 18.00 -27.36 -5.83
N ARG A 23 17.00 -28.05 -5.25
CA ARG A 23 17.20 -28.89 -4.05
C ARG A 23 18.11 -30.08 -4.31
N ARG A 24 18.02 -30.67 -5.50
CA ARG A 24 18.95 -31.74 -5.92
C ARG A 24 20.39 -31.23 -6.05
N ASN A 25 20.57 -30.03 -6.59
CA ASN A 25 21.88 -29.38 -6.66
C ASN A 25 22.45 -29.05 -5.27
N GLU A 26 21.58 -28.82 -4.27
CA GLU A 26 21.95 -28.63 -2.86
C GLU A 26 22.23 -29.95 -2.12
N GLY A 27 22.13 -31.11 -2.79
CA GLY A 27 22.48 -32.43 -2.26
C GLY A 27 21.30 -33.27 -1.77
N ALA A 28 20.05 -32.83 -1.97
CA ALA A 28 18.87 -33.61 -1.58
C ALA A 28 18.72 -34.86 -2.47
N SER A 29 18.27 -35.97 -1.88
CA SER A 29 18.04 -37.21 -2.62
C SER A 29 16.86 -37.09 -3.59
N ALA A 30 16.83 -37.92 -4.63
CA ALA A 30 15.72 -37.94 -5.60
C ALA A 30 14.37 -38.32 -4.95
N SER A 31 14.40 -39.05 -3.83
CA SER A 31 13.22 -39.37 -3.01
C SER A 31 12.70 -38.17 -2.23
N GLU A 32 13.58 -37.29 -1.77
CA GLU A 32 13.22 -36.09 -0.98
C GLU A 32 12.85 -34.91 -1.89
N ALA A 33 13.59 -34.73 -3.00
CA ALA A 33 13.37 -33.68 -3.99
C ALA A 33 12.70 -34.28 -5.24
N ASN A 34 11.36 -34.33 -5.20
CA ASN A 34 10.51 -34.68 -6.33
C ASN A 34 9.31 -33.72 -6.43
N ILE A 35 8.61 -33.74 -7.56
CA ILE A 35 7.50 -32.81 -7.84
C ILE A 35 6.38 -32.91 -6.79
N SER A 36 6.10 -34.13 -6.30
CA SER A 36 5.05 -34.33 -5.31
C SER A 36 5.46 -33.84 -3.92
N SER A 37 6.70 -34.05 -3.49
CA SER A 37 7.18 -33.57 -2.18
C SER A 37 7.25 -32.05 -2.14
N VAL A 38 7.85 -31.43 -3.16
CA VAL A 38 7.93 -29.96 -3.30
C VAL A 38 6.52 -29.37 -3.48
N GLY A 39 5.66 -30.02 -4.27
CA GLY A 39 4.29 -29.59 -4.49
C GLY A 39 3.45 -29.61 -3.21
N SER A 40 3.55 -30.66 -2.39
CA SER A 40 2.87 -30.73 -1.10
C SER A 40 3.33 -29.65 -0.13
N GLU A 41 4.63 -29.39 -0.03
CA GLU A 41 5.17 -28.33 0.83
C GLU A 41 4.70 -26.94 0.37
N LEU A 42 4.70 -26.67 -0.93
CA LEU A 42 4.18 -25.41 -1.47
C LEU A 42 2.69 -25.21 -1.17
N LEU A 43 1.90 -26.29 -1.17
CA LEU A 43 0.48 -26.24 -0.79
C LEU A 43 0.30 -25.94 0.70
N GLU A 44 1.10 -26.55 1.58
CA GLU A 44 1.06 -26.27 3.02
C GLU A 44 1.45 -24.81 3.33
N ILE A 45 2.52 -24.32 2.69
CA ILE A 45 2.93 -22.92 2.82
C ILE A 45 1.83 -22.00 2.28
N GLY A 46 1.27 -22.32 1.10
CA GLY A 46 0.19 -21.55 0.49
C GLY A 46 -1.04 -21.46 1.39
N LEU A 47 -1.45 -22.58 1.99
CA LEU A 47 -2.58 -22.63 2.92
C LEU A 47 -2.33 -21.74 4.15
N ARG A 48 -1.14 -21.83 4.76
CA ARG A 48 -0.77 -21.00 5.91
C ARG A 48 -0.79 -19.51 5.58
N VAL A 49 -0.31 -19.12 4.40
CA VAL A 49 -0.33 -17.72 3.95
C VAL A 49 -1.78 -17.23 3.78
N VAL A 50 -2.65 -18.04 3.18
CA VAL A 50 -4.07 -17.68 3.02
C VAL A 50 -4.75 -17.54 4.39
N GLU A 51 -4.57 -18.50 5.29
CA GLU A 51 -5.16 -18.45 6.65
C GLU A 51 -4.67 -17.22 7.44
N ASN A 52 -3.39 -16.85 7.32
CA ASN A 52 -2.85 -15.68 8.00
C ASN A 52 -3.42 -14.39 7.41
N LEU A 53 -3.54 -14.29 6.08
CA LEU A 53 -4.18 -13.16 5.42
C LEU A 53 -5.67 -13.04 5.78
N GLU A 54 -6.35 -14.14 6.04
CA GLU A 54 -7.73 -14.14 6.52
C GLU A 54 -7.84 -13.69 7.98
N LYS A 55 -6.95 -14.15 8.86
CA LYS A 55 -6.89 -13.69 10.26
C LYS A 55 -6.57 -12.20 10.39
N GLU A 56 -5.69 -11.67 9.53
CA GLU A 56 -5.44 -10.22 9.48
C GLU A 56 -6.70 -9.44 9.11
N LYS A 57 -7.58 -9.99 8.27
CA LYS A 57 -8.88 -9.39 7.95
C LYS A 57 -9.91 -9.50 9.07
N GLU A 58 -9.83 -10.52 9.93
CA GLU A 58 -10.77 -10.72 11.05
C GLU A 58 -10.57 -9.72 12.20
N GLY A 59 -9.37 -9.14 12.36
CA GLY A 59 -9.09 -8.05 13.30
C GLY A 59 -9.35 -6.64 12.73
N ASP A 60 -9.85 -6.57 11.51
CA ASP A 60 -9.83 -5.40 10.63
C ASP A 60 -11.24 -4.85 10.45
N ASP A 61 -11.39 -3.53 10.26
CA ASP A 61 -12.68 -2.84 10.05
C ASP A 61 -13.37 -3.17 8.69
N GLY A 62 -13.10 -4.36 8.13
CA GLY A 62 -13.68 -4.87 6.88
C GLY A 62 -13.15 -4.24 5.60
N LEU A 63 -12.30 -3.21 5.72
CA LEU A 63 -11.68 -2.52 4.58
C LEU A 63 -10.55 -3.37 3.97
N THR A 64 -10.43 -3.30 2.65
CA THR A 64 -9.24 -3.79 1.94
C THR A 64 -8.01 -2.97 2.30
N PHE A 65 -6.81 -3.55 2.11
CA PHE A 65 -5.55 -2.83 2.32
C PHE A 65 -5.48 -1.49 1.57
N GLU A 66 -5.98 -1.46 0.34
CA GLU A 66 -6.02 -0.24 -0.48
C GLU A 66 -6.96 0.82 0.12
N GLU A 67 -8.13 0.41 0.60
CA GLU A 67 -9.08 1.32 1.25
C GLU A 67 -8.53 1.88 2.56
N ARG A 68 -7.83 1.05 3.37
CA ARG A 68 -7.12 1.51 4.57
C ARG A 68 -6.08 2.55 4.23
N TYR A 69 -5.25 2.25 3.23
CA TYR A 69 -4.21 3.15 2.79
C TYR A 69 -4.80 4.50 2.35
N ARG A 70 -5.83 4.47 1.50
CA ARG A 70 -6.53 5.70 1.06
C ARG A 70 -7.12 6.47 2.24
N ARG A 71 -7.78 5.79 3.17
CA ARG A 71 -8.37 6.40 4.37
C ARG A 71 -7.29 7.07 5.23
N GLN A 72 -6.21 6.37 5.52
CA GLN A 72 -5.12 6.87 6.35
C GLN A 72 -4.44 8.08 5.71
N VAL A 73 -4.21 8.04 4.38
CA VAL A 73 -3.64 9.17 3.65
C VAL A 73 -4.56 10.39 3.73
N ILE A 74 -5.86 10.23 3.49
CA ILE A 74 -6.83 11.34 3.57
C ILE A 74 -6.90 11.90 4.99
N GLU A 75 -6.89 11.03 6.01
CA GLU A 75 -6.94 11.42 7.41
C GLU A 75 -5.73 12.28 7.80
N GLU A 76 -4.52 11.81 7.52
CA GLU A 76 -3.29 12.53 7.88
C GLU A 76 -3.11 13.84 7.08
N LEU A 77 -3.46 13.83 5.79
CA LEU A 77 -3.46 15.05 4.98
C LEU A 77 -4.47 16.08 5.49
N SER A 78 -5.66 15.64 5.89
CA SER A 78 -6.71 16.52 6.41
C SER A 78 -6.30 17.14 7.74
N LYS A 79 -5.72 16.35 8.66
CA LYS A 79 -5.19 16.84 9.94
C LYS A 79 -4.08 17.86 9.72
N SER A 80 -3.10 17.54 8.87
CA SER A 80 -1.97 18.41 8.55
C SER A 80 -2.46 19.76 7.98
N ARG A 81 -3.38 19.72 7.00
CA ARG A 81 -3.97 20.93 6.41
C ARG A 81 -4.65 21.80 7.47
N GLN A 82 -5.45 21.21 8.35
CA GLN A 82 -6.15 21.95 9.40
C GLN A 82 -5.16 22.59 10.39
N CYS A 83 -4.16 21.83 10.86
CA CYS A 83 -3.12 22.36 11.75
C CYS A 83 -2.37 23.54 11.13
N ILE A 84 -1.93 23.41 9.87
CA ILE A 84 -1.21 24.47 9.17
C ILE A 84 -2.10 25.70 8.98
N GLN A 85 -3.38 25.55 8.67
CA GLN A 85 -4.30 26.69 8.54
C GLN A 85 -4.48 27.44 9.86
N VAL A 86 -4.57 26.71 10.98
CA VAL A 86 -4.65 27.33 12.31
C VAL A 86 -3.35 28.05 12.66
N MET A 87 -2.20 27.40 12.44
CA MET A 87 -0.88 28.03 12.63
C MET A 87 -0.73 29.29 11.78
N PHE A 88 -1.08 29.21 10.50
CA PHE A 88 -1.02 30.32 9.57
C PHE A 88 -1.88 31.48 10.06
N LYS A 89 -3.11 31.24 10.52
CA LYS A 89 -3.96 32.27 11.12
C LYS A 89 -3.30 32.93 12.33
N MET A 90 -2.79 32.14 13.28
CA MET A 90 -2.13 32.66 14.48
C MET A 90 -0.91 33.53 14.15
N MET A 91 -0.19 33.24 13.07
CA MET A 91 0.95 34.08 12.65
C MET A 91 0.53 35.49 12.24
N PHE A 92 -0.66 35.68 11.65
CA PHE A 92 -1.14 37.03 11.31
C PHE A 92 -1.66 37.80 12.53
N ASP A 93 -1.91 37.13 13.64
CA ASP A 93 -2.25 37.77 14.91
C ASP A 93 -0.99 38.30 15.65
N LEU A 94 0.22 37.94 15.19
CA LEU A 94 1.48 38.47 15.73
C LEU A 94 1.63 39.95 15.40
N THR A 95 1.99 40.75 16.39
CA THR A 95 2.09 42.22 16.29
C THR A 95 3.04 42.70 15.20
N GLU A 96 4.13 41.97 14.97
CA GLU A 96 5.16 42.26 13.97
C GLU A 96 4.62 42.09 12.54
N ILE A 97 3.69 41.15 12.35
CA ILE A 97 3.08 40.84 11.05
C ILE A 97 1.85 41.71 10.84
N ALA A 98 1.02 41.89 11.86
CA ALA A 98 -0.16 42.74 11.82
C ALA A 98 0.16 44.23 11.57
N GLY A 99 1.33 44.69 12.01
CA GLY A 99 1.80 46.06 11.78
C GLY A 99 2.44 46.29 10.40
N ASP A 100 2.77 45.23 9.65
CA ASP A 100 3.40 45.33 8.34
C ASP A 100 2.37 45.15 7.21
N ASN A 101 2.09 46.23 6.50
CA ASN A 101 1.11 46.29 5.43
C ASN A 101 1.50 45.45 4.18
N ARG A 102 2.70 44.84 4.17
CA ARG A 102 3.11 43.89 3.13
C ARG A 102 2.45 42.52 3.28
N TYR A 103 1.98 42.16 4.47
CA TYR A 103 1.40 40.86 4.73
C TYR A 103 -0.11 40.98 4.94
N ASN A 104 -0.88 40.42 4.01
CA ASN A 104 -2.34 40.41 4.09
C ASN A 104 -2.88 38.98 4.05
N TYR A 105 -3.47 38.54 5.15
CA TYR A 105 -4.05 37.20 5.28
C TYR A 105 -5.03 36.86 4.15
N ARG A 106 -5.89 37.82 3.76
CA ARG A 106 -6.90 37.59 2.71
C ARG A 106 -6.27 37.38 1.34
N GLU A 107 -5.25 38.16 1.02
CA GLU A 107 -4.55 38.05 -0.27
C GLU A 107 -3.85 36.70 -0.40
N TYR A 108 -3.13 36.27 0.65
CA TYR A 108 -2.49 34.95 0.65
C TYR A 108 -3.50 33.80 0.56
N VAL A 109 -4.65 33.90 1.23
CA VAL A 109 -5.71 32.87 1.12
C VAL A 109 -6.21 32.76 -0.32
N GLU A 110 -6.43 33.87 -1.01
CA GLU A 110 -6.84 33.86 -2.42
C GLU A 110 -5.73 33.35 -3.34
N GLU A 111 -4.47 33.72 -3.09
CA GLU A 111 -3.32 33.19 -3.83
C GLU A 111 -3.22 31.67 -3.68
N PHE A 112 -3.35 31.13 -2.47
CA PHE A 112 -3.34 29.69 -2.23
C PHE A 112 -4.48 28.97 -2.95
N LYS A 113 -5.69 29.54 -2.96
CA LYS A 113 -6.83 28.97 -3.71
C LYS A 113 -6.54 28.95 -5.21
N SER A 114 -6.07 30.07 -5.76
CA SER A 114 -5.74 30.19 -7.19
C SER A 114 -4.65 29.19 -7.59
N ARG A 115 -3.55 29.14 -6.83
CA ARG A 115 -2.44 28.21 -7.09
C ARG A 115 -2.87 26.75 -6.97
N THR A 116 -3.70 26.42 -5.98
CA THR A 116 -4.25 25.05 -5.83
C THR A 116 -5.12 24.69 -7.02
N GLN A 117 -5.98 25.61 -7.48
CA GLN A 117 -6.83 25.37 -8.66
C GLN A 117 -6.00 25.15 -9.92
N GLN A 118 -4.94 25.93 -10.13
CA GLN A 118 -4.02 25.75 -11.27
C GLN A 118 -3.37 24.37 -11.26
N LEU A 119 -2.86 23.93 -10.11
CA LEU A 119 -2.25 22.60 -9.95
C LEU A 119 -3.28 21.48 -10.19
N LEU A 120 -4.52 21.65 -9.73
CA LEU A 120 -5.57 20.67 -9.97
C LEU A 120 -5.91 20.54 -11.46
N VAL A 121 -6.03 21.65 -12.17
CA VAL A 121 -6.29 21.65 -13.62
C VAL A 121 -5.13 21.04 -14.41
N GLU A 122 -3.88 21.29 -14.00
CA GLU A 122 -2.69 20.71 -14.64
C GLU A 122 -2.63 19.18 -14.45
N MET A 123 -2.89 18.71 -13.22
CA MET A 123 -2.79 17.29 -12.88
C MET A 123 -4.04 16.48 -13.26
N PHE A 124 -5.20 17.12 -13.27
CA PHE A 124 -6.51 16.53 -13.55
C PHE A 124 -7.31 17.44 -14.52
N PRO A 125 -6.90 17.52 -15.80
CA PRO A 125 -7.62 18.31 -16.77
C PRO A 125 -9.05 17.78 -16.96
N ASP A 126 -10.02 18.68 -16.92
CA ASP A 126 -11.39 18.38 -17.34
C ASP A 126 -11.34 17.97 -18.82
N LYS A 127 -11.83 16.75 -19.12
CA LYS A 127 -11.89 16.22 -20.49
C LYS A 127 -12.70 17.10 -21.43
#